data_AF-A0A1Q9RT75-F1
#
_entry.id   AF-A0A1Q9RT75-F1
#
_cell.length_a   1.000
_cell.length_b   1.000
_cell.length_c   1.000
_cell.angle_alpha   90.00
_cell.angle_beta   90.00
_cell.angle_gamma   90.00
#
_symmetry.space_group_name_H-M   'P 1'
#
loop_
_entity.id
_entity.type
_entity.pdbx_description
1 polymer ?
#
loop_
_entity_poly.entity_id
_entity_poly.type
_entity_poly.pdbx_seq_one_letter_code
_entity_poly.pdbx_strand_id
1 'polypeptide(L)'
;MTFSTTAPATTPAPGTTPPGVRALGWLAAAGTLPYLGIKLLWLTGSTVGMTEPAFLSEPAIVVGNAITFALDLVVIGLALALTHRWGDRLPAWLVLLPMWVGTGFLAPMVVSIVPAIAVETLTGGPRTAVFEPWLQPVVYGGFAWQGVFLGAAFVAHAVRRWSGLITTVARPAAGLAPLLRVVTGGGCAMAAAGAVFHLVAGITAGSPVGVGVETVNAAFAVAGAAGVLALVRARPTRAGGPSRRPGRAAPSCSRGACTRSRSG
;
A
#
# COMPACT_ATOMS: atom_id res chain seq x y z
N MET A 1 -45.80 -15.18 -25.57
CA MET A 1 -44.82 -14.61 -24.62
C MET A 1 -43.87 -15.73 -24.19
N THR A 2 -42.69 -15.78 -24.78
CA THR A 2 -41.63 -16.75 -24.48
C THR A 2 -40.69 -16.14 -23.44
N PHE A 3 -40.69 -16.69 -22.22
CA PHE A 3 -39.74 -16.29 -21.19
C PHE A 3 -38.40 -16.99 -21.44
N SER A 4 -37.37 -16.22 -21.78
CA SER A 4 -35.99 -16.71 -21.79
C SER A 4 -35.49 -16.79 -20.36
N THR A 5 -35.20 -18.00 -19.89
CA THR A 5 -34.54 -18.24 -18.60
C THR A 5 -33.05 -17.91 -18.74
N THR A 6 -32.61 -16.80 -18.16
CA THR A 6 -31.19 -16.48 -18.05
C THR A 6 -30.53 -17.46 -17.09
N ALA A 7 -29.53 -18.21 -17.56
CA ALA A 7 -28.75 -19.12 -16.73
C ALA A 7 -28.00 -18.34 -15.62
N PRO A 8 -27.92 -18.86 -14.38
CA PRO A 8 -27.21 -18.20 -13.30
C PRO A 8 -25.72 -18.13 -13.60
N ALA A 9 -25.12 -16.95 -13.42
CA ALA A 9 -23.69 -16.74 -13.55
C ALA A 9 -22.94 -17.64 -12.56
N THR A 10 -22.07 -18.51 -13.07
CA THR A 10 -21.20 -19.36 -12.27
C THR A 10 -20.32 -18.49 -11.38
N THR A 11 -20.58 -18.50 -10.07
CA THR A 11 -19.72 -17.82 -9.10
C THR A 11 -18.35 -18.48 -9.14
N PRO A 12 -17.25 -17.74 -9.36
CA PRO A 12 -15.91 -18.33 -9.41
C PRO A 12 -15.60 -19.04 -8.09
N ALA A 13 -14.99 -20.22 -8.20
CA ALA A 13 -14.66 -21.05 -7.06
C ALA A 13 -13.83 -20.24 -6.02
N PRO A 14 -14.19 -20.29 -4.73
CA PRO A 14 -13.45 -19.57 -3.70
C PRO A 14 -12.00 -20.08 -3.62
N GLY A 15 -11.03 -19.22 -3.97
CA GLY A 15 -9.61 -19.45 -3.67
C GLY A 15 -8.62 -19.41 -4.83
N THR A 16 -9.05 -19.16 -6.08
CA THR A 16 -8.10 -18.95 -7.19
C THR A 16 -7.79 -17.46 -7.32
N THR A 17 -6.51 -17.09 -7.16
CA THR A 17 -6.06 -15.74 -7.50
C THR A 17 -6.15 -15.59 -9.02
N PRO A 18 -6.89 -14.58 -9.54
CA PRO A 18 -7.04 -14.41 -10.98
C PRO A 18 -5.68 -14.30 -11.67
N PRO A 19 -5.50 -14.87 -12.87
CA PRO A 19 -4.21 -14.83 -13.58
C PRO A 19 -3.70 -13.40 -13.82
N GLY A 20 -4.61 -12.44 -14.05
CA GLY A 20 -4.26 -11.02 -14.17
C GLY A 20 -3.61 -10.42 -12.92
N VAL A 21 -3.98 -10.88 -11.71
CA VAL A 21 -3.35 -10.43 -10.46
C VAL A 21 -1.94 -11.00 -10.31
N ARG A 22 -1.70 -12.24 -10.76
CA ARG A 22 -0.35 -12.83 -10.76
C ARG A 22 0.60 -12.10 -11.70
N ALA A 23 0.09 -11.64 -12.85
CA ALA A 23 0.88 -10.85 -13.79
C ALA A 23 1.41 -9.56 -13.16
N LEU A 24 0.62 -8.87 -12.33
CA LEU A 24 1.07 -7.65 -11.63
C LEU A 24 2.32 -7.89 -10.78
N GLY A 25 2.40 -9.02 -10.09
CA GLY A 25 3.54 -9.36 -9.23
C GLY A 25 4.81 -9.63 -10.04
N TRP A 26 4.67 -10.35 -11.15
CA TRP A 26 5.78 -10.59 -12.07
C TRP A 26 6.24 -9.32 -12.78
N LEU A 27 5.32 -8.45 -13.18
CA LEU A 27 5.65 -7.16 -13.81
C LEU A 27 6.36 -6.25 -12.81
N ALA A 28 5.91 -6.19 -11.56
CA ALA A 28 6.60 -5.45 -10.49
C ALA A 28 8.02 -6.00 -10.26
N ALA A 29 8.18 -7.33 -10.18
CA ALA A 29 9.49 -7.95 -10.05
C ALA A 29 10.38 -7.67 -11.27
N ALA A 30 9.86 -7.74 -12.49
CA ALA A 30 10.62 -7.46 -13.70
C ALA A 30 11.20 -6.03 -13.71
N GLY A 31 10.46 -5.04 -13.19
CA GLY A 31 10.93 -3.67 -13.06
C GLY A 31 12.13 -3.49 -12.12
N THR A 32 12.31 -4.39 -11.16
CA THR A 32 13.43 -4.35 -10.20
C THR A 32 14.74 -4.89 -10.80
N LEU A 33 14.64 -5.79 -11.79
CA LEU A 33 15.78 -6.57 -12.28
C LEU A 33 16.91 -5.72 -12.86
N PRO A 34 16.66 -4.63 -13.61
CA PRO A 34 17.74 -3.80 -14.13
C PRO A 34 18.62 -3.22 -13.01
N TYR A 35 17.99 -2.64 -11.98
CA TYR A 35 18.72 -2.02 -10.87
C TYR A 35 19.39 -3.05 -9.97
N LEU A 36 18.69 -4.15 -9.65
CA LEU A 36 19.25 -5.28 -8.91
C LEU A 36 20.51 -5.84 -9.61
N GLY A 37 20.45 -5.99 -10.94
CA GLY A 37 21.56 -6.45 -11.76
C GLY A 37 22.76 -5.48 -11.72
N ILE A 38 22.51 -4.18 -11.84
CA ILE A 38 23.54 -3.14 -11.71
C ILE A 38 24.20 -3.20 -10.32
N LYS A 39 23.40 -3.31 -9.25
CA LYS A 39 23.94 -3.42 -7.88
C LYS A 39 24.78 -4.68 -7.69
N LEU A 40 24.33 -5.81 -8.22
CA LEU A 40 25.11 -7.05 -8.18
C LEU A 40 26.45 -6.89 -8.92
N LEU A 41 26.43 -6.26 -10.10
CA LEU A 41 27.64 -5.96 -10.86
C LEU A 41 28.59 -5.07 -10.06
N TRP A 42 28.10 -3.98 -9.46
CA TRP A 42 28.91 -3.11 -8.62
C TRP A 42 29.49 -3.81 -7.39
N LEU A 43 28.70 -4.64 -6.71
CA LEU A 43 29.14 -5.42 -5.55
C LEU A 43 30.13 -6.53 -5.91
N THR A 44 30.20 -6.94 -7.17
CA THR A 44 31.17 -7.91 -7.71
C THR A 44 32.36 -7.24 -8.40
N GLY A 45 32.49 -5.91 -8.28
CA GLY A 45 33.64 -5.13 -8.76
C GLY A 45 33.50 -4.57 -10.18
N SER A 46 32.36 -4.76 -10.85
CA SER A 46 32.09 -4.11 -12.13
C SER A 46 31.83 -2.61 -11.94
N THR A 47 32.26 -1.82 -12.91
CA THR A 47 32.09 -0.36 -12.93
C THR A 47 31.08 0.08 -13.99
N VAL A 48 30.20 -0.83 -14.43
CA VAL A 48 29.23 -0.55 -15.50
C VAL A 48 28.39 0.68 -15.18
N GLY A 49 28.27 1.58 -16.17
CA GLY A 49 27.49 2.80 -16.04
C GLY A 49 28.12 3.90 -15.16
N MET A 50 29.37 3.74 -14.71
CA MET A 50 30.12 4.77 -14.00
C MET A 50 31.08 5.50 -14.94
N THR A 51 31.08 6.83 -14.87
CA THR A 51 32.11 7.69 -15.48
C THR A 51 33.26 7.94 -14.51
N GLU A 52 33.01 7.86 -13.19
CA GLU A 52 34.02 7.97 -12.12
C GLU A 52 34.02 6.71 -11.24
N PRO A 53 34.73 5.63 -11.65
CA PRO A 53 34.68 4.34 -10.96
C PRO A 53 35.17 4.33 -9.50
N ALA A 54 36.04 5.27 -9.13
CA ALA A 54 36.60 5.36 -7.77
C ALA A 54 35.50 5.52 -6.71
N PHE A 55 34.40 6.19 -7.07
CA PHE A 55 33.23 6.38 -6.22
C PHE A 55 32.62 5.06 -5.71
N LEU A 56 32.69 3.97 -6.50
CA LEU A 56 32.17 2.66 -6.08
C LEU A 56 32.94 2.01 -4.94
N SER A 57 34.21 2.40 -4.75
CA SER A 57 35.08 1.81 -3.74
C SER A 57 34.93 2.46 -2.36
N GLU A 58 34.21 3.59 -2.29
CA GLU A 58 33.95 4.25 -1.02
C GLU A 58 33.12 3.34 -0.09
N PRO A 59 33.54 3.10 1.17
CA PRO A 59 32.86 2.16 2.06
C PRO A 59 31.37 2.45 2.23
N ALA A 60 31.00 3.73 2.30
CA ALA A 60 29.60 4.15 2.41
C ALA A 60 28.78 3.77 1.16
N ILE A 61 29.38 3.87 -0.04
CA ILE A 61 28.74 3.51 -1.31
C ILE A 61 28.61 2.00 -1.44
N VAL A 62 29.62 1.23 -1.04
CA VAL A 62 29.55 -0.24 -1.00
C VAL A 62 28.42 -0.71 -0.07
N VAL A 63 28.36 -0.17 1.15
CA VAL A 63 27.29 -0.50 2.12
C VAL A 63 25.92 -0.07 1.58
N GLY A 64 25.82 1.13 1.00
CA GLY A 64 24.59 1.61 0.38
C GLY A 64 24.11 0.71 -0.77
N ASN A 65 25.03 0.22 -1.60
CA ASN A 65 24.74 -0.73 -2.67
C ASN A 65 24.25 -2.07 -2.14
N ALA A 66 24.86 -2.60 -1.08
CA ALA A 66 24.45 -3.85 -0.45
C ALA A 66 23.05 -3.73 0.19
N ILE A 67 22.78 -2.61 0.88
CA ILE A 67 21.45 -2.35 1.47
C ILE A 67 20.40 -2.25 0.37
N THR A 68 20.65 -1.47 -0.68
CA THR A 68 19.69 -1.30 -1.77
C THR A 68 19.45 -2.59 -2.56
N PHE A 69 20.48 -3.39 -2.77
CA PHE A 69 20.33 -4.74 -3.33
C PHE A 69 19.42 -5.62 -2.46
N ALA A 70 19.61 -5.63 -1.14
CA ALA A 70 18.75 -6.37 -0.23
C ALA A 70 17.30 -5.86 -0.24
N LEU A 71 17.10 -4.54 -0.33
CA LEU A 71 15.77 -3.94 -0.45
C LEU A 71 15.07 -4.37 -1.74
N ASP A 72 15.77 -4.45 -2.87
CA ASP A 72 15.20 -4.93 -4.13
C ASP A 72 14.73 -6.40 -4.02
N LEU A 73 15.50 -7.25 -3.34
CA LEU A 73 15.07 -8.63 -3.05
C LEU A 73 13.80 -8.67 -2.18
N VAL A 74 13.70 -7.78 -1.19
CA VAL A 74 12.49 -7.63 -0.36
C VAL A 74 11.31 -7.18 -1.23
N VAL A 75 11.50 -6.26 -2.16
CA VAL A 75 10.47 -5.81 -3.10
C VAL A 75 9.99 -6.95 -3.99
N ILE A 76 10.90 -7.77 -4.54
CA ILE A 76 10.53 -8.95 -5.32
C ILE A 76 9.70 -9.91 -4.47
N GLY A 77 10.18 -10.22 -3.25
CA GLY A 77 9.46 -11.09 -2.31
C GLY A 77 8.06 -10.55 -1.99
N LEU A 78 7.94 -9.23 -1.77
CA LEU A 78 6.69 -8.55 -1.51
C LEU A 78 5.73 -8.60 -2.72
N ALA A 79 6.23 -8.34 -3.93
CA ALA A 79 5.44 -8.42 -5.16
C ALA A 79 4.85 -9.82 -5.36
N LEU A 80 5.64 -10.86 -5.10
CA LEU A 80 5.19 -12.25 -5.15
C LEU A 80 4.20 -12.56 -4.01
N ALA A 81 4.45 -12.08 -2.79
CA ALA A 81 3.55 -12.25 -1.65
C ALA A 81 2.16 -11.65 -1.92
N LEU A 82 2.10 -10.42 -2.45
CA LEU A 82 0.84 -9.73 -2.71
C LEU A 82 -0.05 -10.50 -3.70
N THR A 83 0.57 -11.24 -4.62
CA THR A 83 -0.07 -11.86 -5.78
C THR A 83 -0.19 -13.37 -5.71
N HIS A 84 0.41 -14.01 -4.70
CA HIS A 84 0.33 -15.45 -4.47
C HIS A 84 -0.35 -15.78 -3.13
N ARG A 85 -1.01 -16.95 -3.08
CA ARG A 85 -1.82 -17.40 -1.93
C ARG A 85 -1.04 -17.49 -0.61
N TRP A 86 0.26 -17.74 -0.67
CA TRP A 86 1.07 -17.83 0.55
C TRP A 86 1.20 -16.46 1.25
N GLY A 87 1.16 -15.35 0.52
CA GLY A 87 1.24 -14.02 1.11
C GLY A 87 0.02 -13.64 1.93
N ASP A 88 -1.14 -14.27 1.67
CA ASP A 88 -2.35 -14.08 2.50
C ASP A 88 -2.16 -14.61 3.92
N ARG A 89 -1.20 -15.52 4.13
CA ARG A 89 -0.85 -16.08 5.44
C ARG A 89 0.12 -15.20 6.21
N LEU A 90 0.78 -14.24 5.57
CA LEU A 90 1.73 -13.36 6.25
C LEU A 90 1.00 -12.44 7.25
N PRO A 91 1.53 -12.23 8.46
CA PRO A 91 1.11 -11.14 9.33
C PRO A 91 0.96 -9.81 8.58
N ALA A 92 -0.10 -9.05 8.84
CA ALA A 92 -0.39 -7.82 8.10
C ALA A 92 0.76 -6.79 8.16
N TRP A 93 1.49 -6.73 9.29
CA TRP A 93 2.62 -5.81 9.45
C TRP A 93 3.78 -6.10 8.49
N LEU A 94 4.01 -7.37 8.13
CA LEU A 94 5.05 -7.75 7.14
C LEU A 94 4.71 -7.32 5.72
N VAL A 95 3.45 -6.98 5.44
CA VAL A 95 3.01 -6.46 4.14
C VAL A 95 2.90 -4.93 4.20
N LEU A 96 2.24 -4.42 5.23
CA LEU A 96 1.95 -2.99 5.37
C LEU A 96 3.21 -2.16 5.60
N LEU A 97 4.17 -2.62 6.40
CA LEU A 97 5.39 -1.85 6.66
C LEU A 97 6.25 -1.70 5.40
N PRO A 98 6.60 -2.78 4.65
CA PRO A 98 7.32 -2.63 3.39
C PRO A 98 6.54 -1.85 2.34
N MET A 99 5.22 -2.01 2.26
CA MET A 99 4.40 -1.21 1.35
C MET A 99 4.35 0.26 1.74
N TRP A 100 4.35 0.60 3.03
CA TRP A 100 4.42 1.99 3.50
C TRP A 100 5.75 2.64 3.12
N VAL A 101 6.88 1.97 3.38
CA VAL A 101 8.21 2.45 2.95
C VAL A 101 8.27 2.56 1.43
N GLY A 102 7.85 1.51 0.72
CA GLY A 102 7.87 1.45 -0.73
C GLY A 102 7.00 2.51 -1.39
N THR A 103 5.78 2.74 -0.91
CA THR A 103 4.90 3.79 -1.46
C THR A 103 5.41 5.21 -1.16
N GLY A 104 6.00 5.43 0.01
CA GLY A 104 6.65 6.71 0.34
C GLY A 104 7.77 7.08 -0.63
N PHE A 105 8.49 6.09 -1.17
CA PHE A 105 9.52 6.29 -2.19
C PHE A 105 8.97 6.29 -3.63
N LEU A 106 8.15 5.29 -3.97
CA LEU A 106 7.74 5.01 -5.35
C LEU A 106 6.66 5.97 -5.87
N ALA A 107 5.77 6.46 -5.01
CA ALA A 107 4.70 7.37 -5.46
C ALA A 107 5.26 8.73 -5.95
N PRO A 108 6.17 9.40 -5.21
CA PRO A 108 6.91 10.55 -5.75
C PRO A 108 7.69 10.21 -7.02
N MET A 109 8.34 9.04 -7.08
CA MET A 109 9.09 8.63 -8.26
C MET A 109 8.23 8.62 -9.53
N VAL A 110 7.05 8.02 -9.46
CA VAL A 110 6.10 7.91 -10.58
C VAL A 110 5.51 9.28 -10.94
N VAL A 111 5.08 10.06 -9.95
CA VAL A 111 4.22 11.23 -10.18
C VAL A 111 5.00 12.52 -10.41
N SER A 112 6.15 12.70 -9.78
CA SER A 112 6.92 13.94 -9.88
C SER A 112 8.34 13.75 -10.42
N ILE A 113 9.12 12.82 -9.89
CA ILE A 113 10.56 12.74 -10.19
C ILE A 113 10.83 12.30 -11.64
N VAL A 114 10.23 11.20 -12.10
CA VAL A 114 10.44 10.74 -13.49
C VAL A 114 9.94 11.76 -14.52
N PRO A 115 8.75 12.36 -14.36
CA PRO A 115 8.33 13.47 -15.22
C PRO A 115 9.28 14.67 -15.19
N ALA A 116 9.78 15.06 -14.01
CA ALA A 116 10.73 16.15 -13.87
C ALA A 116 12.03 15.89 -14.64
N ILE A 117 12.61 14.69 -14.49
CA ILE A 117 13.81 14.28 -15.23
C ILE A 117 13.56 14.28 -16.73
N ALA A 118 12.39 13.84 -17.19
CA ALA A 118 12.04 13.88 -18.60
C ALA A 118 12.01 15.32 -19.12
N VAL A 119 11.38 16.24 -18.39
CA VAL A 119 11.36 17.67 -18.74
C VAL A 119 12.77 18.27 -18.76
N GLU A 120 13.57 18.02 -17.72
CA GLU A 120 14.94 18.51 -17.63
C GLU A 120 15.81 17.96 -18.77
N THR A 121 15.66 16.67 -19.10
CA THR A 121 16.40 16.06 -20.22
C THR A 121 16.03 16.70 -21.56
N LEU A 122 14.75 17.01 -21.78
CA LEU A 122 14.26 17.65 -23.00
C LEU A 122 14.61 19.14 -23.09
N THR A 123 14.82 19.80 -21.96
CA THR A 123 15.14 21.23 -21.88
C THR A 123 16.62 21.53 -21.67
N GLY A 124 17.47 20.50 -21.62
CA GLY A 124 18.92 20.66 -21.47
C GLY A 124 19.38 20.97 -20.05
N GLY A 125 18.64 20.49 -19.04
CA GLY A 125 18.96 20.63 -17.63
C GLY A 125 20.27 19.95 -17.20
N PRO A 126 20.72 20.22 -15.96
CA PRO A 126 21.96 19.67 -15.42
C PRO A 126 21.99 18.14 -15.43
N ARG A 127 23.15 17.54 -15.70
CA ARG A 127 23.35 16.09 -15.68
C ARG A 127 24.32 15.68 -14.58
N THR A 128 24.14 14.48 -14.03
CA THR A 128 25.07 13.90 -13.07
C THR A 128 26.38 13.53 -13.78
N ALA A 129 27.51 14.02 -13.29
CA ALA A 129 28.81 13.78 -13.90
C ALA A 129 29.42 12.41 -13.53
N VAL A 130 28.83 11.72 -12.55
CA VAL A 130 29.32 10.46 -11.95
C VAL A 130 28.78 9.21 -12.66
N PHE A 131 27.69 9.36 -13.42
CA PHE A 131 27.00 8.26 -14.09
C PHE A 131 26.97 8.45 -15.61
N GLU A 132 27.00 7.34 -16.33
CA GLU A 132 26.67 7.34 -17.74
C GLU A 132 25.21 7.79 -17.97
N PRO A 133 24.92 8.56 -19.04
CA PRO A 133 23.59 9.16 -19.23
C PRO A 133 22.42 8.18 -19.32
N TRP A 134 22.68 6.92 -19.68
CA TRP A 134 21.66 5.87 -19.78
C TRP A 134 21.26 5.30 -18.41
N LEU A 135 22.13 5.41 -17.40
CA LEU A 135 21.96 4.72 -16.12
C LEU A 135 20.75 5.25 -15.36
N GLN A 136 20.63 6.57 -15.22
CA GLN A 136 19.53 7.18 -14.49
C GLN A 136 18.15 6.87 -15.11
N PRO A 137 17.93 6.99 -16.44
CA PRO A 137 16.68 6.55 -17.07
C PRO A 137 16.34 5.08 -16.83
N VAL A 138 17.33 4.17 -16.90
CA VAL A 138 17.11 2.74 -16.68
C VAL A 138 16.65 2.47 -15.24
N VAL A 139 17.34 3.05 -14.25
CA VAL A 139 17.03 2.84 -12.83
C VAL A 139 15.70 3.49 -12.46
N TYR A 140 15.48 4.74 -12.85
CA TYR A 140 14.31 5.49 -12.42
C TYR A 140 13.06 5.07 -13.21
N GLY A 141 13.22 4.68 -14.47
CA GLY A 141 12.17 4.01 -15.25
C GLY A 141 11.77 2.68 -14.62
N GLY A 142 12.73 1.89 -14.15
CA GLY A 142 12.48 0.68 -13.36
C GLY A 142 11.69 0.95 -12.08
N PHE A 143 12.05 1.98 -11.32
CA PHE A 143 11.28 2.40 -10.13
C PHE A 143 9.87 2.86 -10.46
N ALA A 144 9.67 3.63 -11.53
CA ALA A 144 8.32 4.04 -11.93
C ALA A 144 7.46 2.83 -12.35
N TRP A 145 8.03 1.94 -13.16
CA TRP A 145 7.39 0.68 -13.55
C TRP A 145 7.00 -0.14 -12.31
N GLN A 146 7.96 -0.36 -11.41
CA GLN A 146 7.76 -1.04 -10.14
C GLN A 146 6.65 -0.37 -9.31
N GLY A 147 6.65 0.96 -9.19
CA GLY A 147 5.65 1.71 -8.44
C GLY A 147 4.23 1.45 -8.93
N VAL A 148 4.02 1.46 -10.25
CA VAL A 148 2.71 1.20 -10.86
C VAL A 148 2.24 -0.22 -10.58
N PHE A 149 3.06 -1.23 -10.90
CA PHE A 149 2.64 -2.62 -10.80
C PHE A 149 2.57 -3.12 -9.35
N LEU A 150 3.49 -2.69 -8.48
CA LEU A 150 3.46 -3.02 -7.06
C LEU A 150 2.27 -2.35 -6.36
N GLY A 151 1.97 -1.10 -6.71
CA GLY A 151 0.80 -0.38 -6.22
C GLY A 151 -0.51 -1.09 -6.61
N ALA A 152 -0.64 -1.47 -7.88
CA ALA A 152 -1.80 -2.23 -8.37
C ALA A 152 -1.92 -3.61 -7.68
N ALA A 153 -0.80 -4.33 -7.52
CA ALA A 153 -0.75 -5.60 -6.81
C ALA A 153 -1.18 -5.44 -5.34
N PHE A 154 -0.75 -4.36 -4.69
CA PHE A 154 -1.12 -4.06 -3.31
C PHE A 154 -2.61 -3.74 -3.18
N VAL A 155 -3.18 -2.92 -4.07
CA VAL A 155 -4.63 -2.64 -4.07
C VAL A 155 -5.43 -3.92 -4.26
N ALA A 156 -5.04 -4.77 -5.23
CA ALA A 156 -5.68 -6.06 -5.44
C ALA A 156 -5.59 -6.98 -4.20
N HIS A 157 -4.43 -7.02 -3.55
CA HIS A 157 -4.24 -7.76 -2.30
C HIS A 157 -5.11 -7.22 -1.17
N ALA A 158 -5.11 -5.90 -0.96
CA ALA A 158 -5.85 -5.25 0.10
C ALA A 158 -7.37 -5.42 -0.06
N VAL A 159 -7.90 -5.28 -1.29
CA VAL A 159 -9.32 -5.53 -1.58
C VAL A 159 -9.67 -6.99 -1.31
N ARG A 160 -8.86 -7.93 -1.80
CA ARG A 160 -9.10 -9.36 -1.62
C ARG A 160 -9.03 -9.81 -0.15
N ARG A 161 -8.13 -9.20 0.63
CA ARG A 161 -7.84 -9.64 2.00
C ARG A 161 -8.60 -8.87 3.08
N TRP A 162 -8.86 -7.57 2.87
CA TRP A 162 -9.32 -6.67 3.94
C TRP A 162 -10.61 -5.90 3.62
N SER A 163 -11.19 -6.02 2.42
CA SER A 163 -12.44 -5.31 2.07
C SER A 163 -13.60 -5.60 3.05
N GLY A 164 -13.75 -6.86 3.48
CA GLY A 164 -14.74 -7.25 4.48
C GLY A 164 -14.49 -6.62 5.86
N LEU A 165 -13.23 -6.39 6.23
CA LEU A 165 -12.88 -5.75 7.50
C LEU A 165 -13.24 -4.26 7.46
N ILE A 166 -12.98 -3.58 6.35
CA ILE A 166 -13.25 -2.13 6.19
C ILE A 166 -14.76 -1.85 6.23
N THR A 167 -15.58 -2.76 5.74
CA THR A 167 -17.04 -2.59 5.63
C THR A 167 -17.84 -3.01 6.87
N THR A 168 -17.22 -3.72 7.83
CA THR A 168 -17.94 -4.30 8.99
C THR A 168 -17.38 -3.89 10.37
N VAL A 169 -16.49 -2.91 10.42
CA VAL A 169 -15.69 -2.53 11.61
C VAL A 169 -16.55 -2.29 12.87
N ALA A 170 -16.30 -3.09 13.91
CA ALA A 170 -16.74 -2.80 15.29
C ALA A 170 -15.86 -1.70 15.93
N ARG A 171 -16.38 -0.97 16.92
CA ARG A 171 -15.57 0.04 17.65
C ARG A 171 -14.31 -0.61 18.23
N PRO A 172 -13.13 0.02 18.11
CA PRO A 172 -11.93 -0.46 18.78
C PRO A 172 -12.18 -0.62 20.28
N ALA A 173 -11.52 -1.60 20.90
CA ALA A 173 -11.54 -1.75 22.35
C ALA A 173 -11.15 -0.42 23.01
N ALA A 174 -11.86 -0.02 24.07
CA ALA A 174 -11.67 1.29 24.72
C ALA A 174 -10.22 1.55 25.13
N GLY A 175 -9.49 0.51 25.55
CA GLY A 175 -8.07 0.59 25.91
C GLY A 175 -7.13 0.95 24.77
N LEU A 176 -7.53 0.74 23.50
CA LEU A 176 -6.72 1.11 22.33
C LEU A 176 -6.97 2.54 21.86
N ALA A 177 -8.01 3.21 22.35
CA ALA A 177 -8.36 4.55 21.89
C ALA A 177 -7.26 5.61 22.11
N PRO A 178 -6.57 5.66 23.27
CA PRO A 178 -5.47 6.61 23.48
C PRO A 178 -4.32 6.39 22.50
N LEU A 179 -3.91 5.12 22.31
CA LEU A 179 -2.85 4.75 21.37
C LEU A 179 -3.20 5.17 19.94
N LEU A 180 -4.41 4.86 19.48
CA LEU A 180 -4.86 5.26 18.14
C LEU A 180 -4.88 6.78 17.96
N ARG A 181 -5.27 7.55 18.98
CA ARG A 181 -5.21 9.02 18.93
C ARG A 181 -3.78 9.53 18.82
N VAL A 182 -2.85 8.96 19.59
CA VAL A 182 -1.43 9.35 19.53
C VAL A 182 -0.84 9.00 18.16
N VAL A 183 -1.09 7.80 17.65
CA VAL A 183 -0.59 7.36 16.34
C VAL A 183 -1.17 8.22 15.21
N THR A 184 -2.48 8.44 15.20
CA THR A 184 -3.13 9.29 14.18
C THR A 184 -2.68 10.74 14.29
N GLY A 185 -2.68 11.31 15.50
CA GLY A 185 -2.29 12.69 15.74
C GLY A 185 -0.83 12.94 15.38
N GLY A 186 0.07 12.07 15.85
CA GLY A 186 1.50 12.12 15.52
C GLY A 186 1.74 11.95 14.02
N GLY A 187 1.05 11.02 13.36
CA GLY A 187 1.14 10.86 11.90
C GLY A 187 0.67 12.10 11.14
N CYS A 188 -0.43 12.73 11.56
CA CYS A 188 -0.91 13.98 10.94
C CYS A 188 0.06 15.15 11.18
N ALA A 189 0.65 15.24 12.39
CA ALA A 189 1.64 16.26 12.70
C ALA A 189 2.91 16.09 11.86
N MET A 190 3.39 14.86 11.71
CA MET A 190 4.56 14.55 10.87
C MET A 190 4.28 14.84 9.40
N ALA A 191 3.09 14.50 8.90
CA ALA A 191 2.67 14.84 7.55
C ALA A 191 2.59 16.36 7.32
N ALA A 192 2.07 17.12 8.29
CA ALA A 192 2.03 18.59 8.22
C ALA A 192 3.44 19.18 8.21
N ALA A 193 4.33 18.70 9.10
CA ALA A 193 5.72 19.13 9.13
C ALA A 193 6.46 18.81 7.81
N GLY A 194 6.24 17.62 7.26
CA GLY A 194 6.78 17.22 5.96
C GLY A 194 6.25 18.09 4.82
N ALA A 195 4.95 18.40 4.81
CA ALA A 195 4.37 19.30 3.82
C ALA A 195 5.00 20.71 3.88
N VAL A 196 5.16 21.27 5.08
CA VAL A 196 5.84 22.56 5.27
C VAL A 196 7.29 22.49 4.80
N PHE A 197 8.02 21.43 5.16
CA PHE A 197 9.38 21.21 4.71
C PHE A 197 9.48 21.22 3.17
N HIS A 198 8.64 20.45 2.49
CA HIS A 198 8.61 20.42 1.03
C HIS A 198 8.25 21.79 0.43
N LEU A 199 7.30 22.54 1.00
CA LEU A 199 6.99 23.89 0.51
C LEU A 199 8.17 24.85 0.65
N VAL A 200 8.91 24.80 1.77
CA VAL A 200 10.13 25.60 1.97
C VAL A 200 11.24 25.18 1.02
N ALA A 201 11.42 23.87 0.82
CA ALA A 201 12.36 23.33 -0.16
C ALA A 201 12.00 23.79 -1.59
N GLY A 202 10.72 23.79 -1.95
CA GLY A 202 10.23 24.30 -3.23
C GLY A 202 10.56 25.78 -3.44
N ILE A 203 10.35 26.63 -2.43
CA ILE A 203 10.71 28.07 -2.49
C ILE A 203 12.22 28.25 -2.73
N THR A 204 13.04 27.38 -2.17
CA THR A 204 14.50 27.44 -2.27
C THR A 204 15.09 26.66 -3.45
N ALA A 205 14.27 25.92 -4.21
CA ALA A 205 14.72 25.03 -5.28
C ALA A 205 15.34 25.78 -6.49
N GLY A 206 15.02 27.06 -6.68
CA GLY A 206 15.60 27.89 -7.75
C GLY A 206 15.18 27.51 -9.17
N SER A 207 14.22 26.60 -9.36
CA SER A 207 13.68 26.22 -10.68
C SER A 207 12.18 25.89 -10.63
N PRO A 208 11.41 26.18 -11.71
CA PRO A 208 9.99 25.81 -11.78
C PRO A 208 9.74 24.30 -11.65
N VAL A 209 10.65 23.47 -12.19
CA VAL A 209 10.58 22.01 -12.09
C VAL A 209 10.74 21.56 -10.64
N GLY A 210 11.72 22.12 -9.92
CA GLY A 210 11.93 21.83 -8.50
C GLY A 210 10.73 22.25 -7.65
N VAL A 211 10.17 23.44 -7.88
CA VAL A 211 8.92 23.87 -7.22
C VAL A 211 7.79 22.87 -7.47
N GLY A 212 7.63 22.39 -8.70
CA GLY A 212 6.61 21.40 -9.06
C GLY A 212 6.78 20.08 -8.32
N VAL A 213 8.00 19.53 -8.28
CA VAL A 213 8.32 18.29 -7.56
C VAL A 213 7.97 18.40 -6.08
N GLU A 214 8.42 19.47 -5.45
CA GLU A 214 8.22 19.69 -4.02
C GLU A 214 6.74 19.95 -3.67
N THR A 215 6.01 20.64 -4.55
CA THR A 215 4.56 20.83 -4.40
C THR A 215 3.81 19.49 -4.42
N VAL A 216 4.19 18.58 -5.31
CA VAL A 216 3.61 17.22 -5.36
C VAL A 216 3.93 16.44 -4.09
N ASN A 217 5.15 16.53 -3.57
CA ASN A 217 5.54 15.86 -2.32
C ASN A 217 4.74 16.39 -1.12
N ALA A 218 4.55 17.72 -1.04
CA ALA A 218 3.69 18.34 -0.03
C ALA A 218 2.23 17.85 -0.16
N ALA A 219 1.71 17.75 -1.39
CA ALA A 219 0.37 17.26 -1.64
C ALA A 219 0.19 15.79 -1.21
N PHE A 220 1.18 14.93 -1.41
CA PHE A 220 1.15 13.56 -0.91
C PHE A 220 1.06 13.49 0.62
N ALA A 221 1.83 14.32 1.32
CA ALA A 221 1.77 14.37 2.78
C ALA A 221 0.38 14.80 3.28
N VAL A 222 -0.20 15.84 2.67
CA VAL A 222 -1.56 16.30 3.00
C VAL A 222 -2.61 15.23 2.67
N ALA A 223 -2.52 14.58 1.51
CA ALA A 223 -3.44 13.53 1.09
C ALA A 223 -3.38 12.32 2.04
N GLY A 224 -2.18 11.93 2.49
CA GLY A 224 -2.00 10.88 3.49
C GLY A 224 -2.69 11.21 4.81
N ALA A 225 -2.48 12.42 5.34
CA ALA A 225 -3.15 12.89 6.56
C ALA A 225 -4.68 12.91 6.41
N ALA A 226 -5.18 13.46 5.29
CA ALA A 226 -6.60 13.51 4.98
C ALA A 226 -7.23 12.10 4.91
N GLY A 227 -6.54 11.15 4.27
CA GLY A 227 -6.98 9.75 4.19
C GLY A 227 -7.09 9.08 5.56
N VAL A 228 -6.09 9.27 6.44
CA VAL A 228 -6.14 8.75 7.82
C VAL A 228 -7.30 9.37 8.60
N LEU A 229 -7.48 10.69 8.51
CA LEU A 229 -8.58 11.38 9.18
C LEU A 229 -9.95 10.93 8.68
N ALA A 230 -10.10 10.72 7.37
CA ALA A 230 -11.33 10.18 6.79
C ALA A 230 -11.63 8.77 7.33
N LEU A 231 -10.63 7.88 7.43
CA LEU A 231 -10.79 6.54 7.99
C LEU A 231 -11.17 6.53 9.48
N VAL A 232 -10.71 7.52 10.24
CA VAL A 232 -11.08 7.66 11.67
C VAL A 232 -12.47 8.25 11.83
N ARG A 233 -12.83 9.27 11.02
CA ARG A 233 -14.12 9.99 11.10
C ARG A 233 -15.28 9.23 10.47
N ALA A 234 -15.08 8.55 9.35
CA ALA A 234 -16.13 7.90 8.56
C ALA A 234 -16.64 6.58 9.16
N ARG A 235 -16.32 6.26 10.42
CA ARG A 235 -16.81 5.05 11.09
C ARG A 235 -18.28 5.25 11.48
N PRO A 236 -19.25 4.63 10.79
CA PRO A 236 -20.65 4.82 11.10
C PRO A 236 -20.94 4.17 12.45
N THR A 237 -21.55 4.91 13.36
CA THR A 237 -22.20 4.33 14.52
C THR A 237 -23.42 3.56 14.05
N ARG A 238 -23.31 2.25 13.80
CA ARG A 238 -24.50 1.41 13.96
C ARG A 238 -24.85 1.41 15.44
N ALA A 239 -25.67 2.37 15.83
CA ALA A 239 -26.44 2.31 17.06
C ALA A 239 -27.14 0.95 17.09
N GLY A 240 -27.07 0.27 18.23
CA GLY A 240 -27.56 -1.09 18.40
C GLY A 240 -28.96 -1.25 17.84
N GLY A 241 -29.14 -2.20 16.92
CA GLY A 241 -30.46 -2.72 16.62
C GLY A 241 -31.07 -3.28 17.91
N PRO A 242 -32.37 -3.07 18.16
CA PRO A 242 -33.00 -3.52 19.40
C PRO A 242 -32.81 -5.03 19.54
N SER A 243 -32.27 -5.45 20.68
CA SER A 243 -32.23 -6.86 21.06
C SER A 243 -33.67 -7.38 21.13
N ARG A 244 -34.14 -8.01 20.05
CA ARG A 244 -35.34 -8.85 20.11
C ARG A 244 -34.98 -10.05 20.98
N ARG A 245 -35.25 -9.93 22.28
CA ARG A 245 -35.38 -11.10 23.17
C ARG A 245 -36.48 -11.99 22.58
N PRO A 246 -36.24 -13.29 22.34
CA PRO A 246 -37.32 -14.22 22.04
C PRO A 246 -38.24 -14.27 23.26
N GLY A 247 -39.53 -14.04 23.03
CA GLY A 247 -40.54 -14.01 24.07
C GLY A 247 -40.63 -15.34 24.82
N ARG A 248 -40.58 -15.28 26.15
CA ARG A 248 -41.26 -16.27 27.00
C ARG A 248 -42.70 -15.79 27.16
N ALA A 249 -43.57 -16.23 26.27
CA ALA A 249 -44.99 -16.28 26.56
C ALA A 249 -45.20 -17.47 27.51
N ALA A 250 -45.39 -17.19 28.80
CA ALA A 250 -45.88 -18.18 29.75
C ALA A 250 -47.42 -18.15 29.68
N PRO A 251 -48.11 -19.26 29.35
CA PRO A 251 -49.54 -19.32 29.53
C PRO A 251 -49.86 -19.42 31.03
N SER A 252 -50.68 -18.49 31.50
CA SER A 252 -51.34 -18.50 32.79
C SER A 252 -52.34 -19.66 32.84
N CYS A 253 -52.11 -20.65 33.71
CA CYS A 253 -53.17 -21.55 34.16
C CYS A 253 -53.54 -21.17 35.60
N SER A 254 -54.62 -20.41 35.74
CA SER A 254 -55.36 -20.26 36.98
C SER A 254 -56.30 -21.45 37.18
N ARG A 255 -56.43 -21.84 38.45
CA ARG A 255 -57.17 -22.96 39.04
C ARG A 255 -58.65 -23.02 38.63
N GLY A 256 -59.20 -24.24 38.52
CA GLY A 256 -60.64 -24.48 38.46
C GLY A 256 -61.00 -25.97 38.38
N ALA A 257 -61.53 -26.51 39.48
CA ALA A 257 -61.87 -27.89 39.79
C ALA A 257 -62.66 -28.70 38.74
N CYS A 258 -62.40 -30.01 38.67
CA CYS A 258 -63.45 -31.02 38.48
C CYS A 258 -63.06 -32.35 39.15
N THR A 259 -63.69 -32.63 40.29
CA THR A 259 -63.70 -33.90 41.04
C THR A 259 -64.71 -34.88 40.43
N ARG A 260 -64.35 -36.18 40.30
CA ARG A 260 -65.15 -37.40 40.58
C ARG A 260 -64.40 -38.63 40.03
N SER A 261 -63.80 -39.45 40.89
CA SER A 261 -64.34 -40.72 41.41
C SER A 261 -64.73 -41.75 40.34
N ARG A 262 -63.96 -42.82 40.21
CA ARG A 262 -64.50 -44.16 39.98
C ARG A 262 -63.54 -45.23 40.49
N SER A 263 -64.04 -45.96 41.47
CA SER A 263 -63.63 -47.27 41.96
C SER A 263 -63.79 -48.33 40.88
N GLY A 264 -62.86 -49.28 40.87
CA GLY A 264 -62.87 -50.53 40.13
C GLY A 264 -61.59 -51.27 40.44
#